data_AF-A0A853CKE9-F1
#
_entry.id   AF-A0A853CKE9-F1
#
_cell.length_a   1.000
_cell.length_b   1.000
_cell.length_c   1.000
_cell.angle_alpha   90.00
_cell.angle_beta   90.00
_cell.angle_gamma   90.00
#
_symmetry.space_group_name_H-M   'P 1'
#
loop_
_entity.id
_entity.type
_entity.pdbx_description
1 polymer ?
#
loop_
_entity_poly.entity_id
_entity_poly.type
_entity_poly.pdbx_seq_one_letter_code
_entity_poly.pdbx_strand_id
1 'polypeptide(L)'
;MTTGADWAEQARRLLEAVKAAAAPDSSGDDTGEHPAGECKWCPHCQLLAVLRGDRPEVTAVLDDVLATASAALRSLSGQPTPEPAEHADEPSHRDPAPTVQRIDIA
;
A
#
# COMPACT_ATOMS: atom_id res chain seq x y z
N MET A 1 -19.74 -22.58 -20.22
CA MET A 1 -19.10 -22.43 -18.90
C MET A 1 -17.63 -22.16 -19.17
N THR A 2 -17.14 -20.96 -18.87
CA THR A 2 -15.71 -20.66 -19.04
C THR A 2 -14.94 -21.58 -18.11
N THR A 3 -14.00 -22.33 -18.65
CA THR A 3 -13.20 -23.25 -17.82
C THR A 3 -12.24 -22.43 -16.95
N GLY A 4 -11.73 -23.04 -15.87
CA GLY A 4 -10.72 -22.37 -15.04
C GLY A 4 -9.48 -21.94 -15.83
N ALA A 5 -9.16 -22.57 -16.96
CA ALA A 5 -8.05 -22.14 -17.80
C ALA A 5 -8.35 -20.81 -18.54
N ASP A 6 -9.59 -20.61 -18.97
CA ASP A 6 -10.00 -19.41 -19.73
C ASP A 6 -9.95 -18.15 -18.86
N TRP A 7 -10.41 -18.26 -17.61
CA TRP A 7 -10.33 -17.17 -16.62
C TRP A 7 -8.88 -16.76 -16.34
N ALA A 8 -7.97 -17.73 -16.19
CA ALA A 8 -6.57 -17.46 -15.84
C ALA A 8 -5.87 -16.66 -16.95
N GLU A 9 -6.17 -17.03 -18.20
CA GLU A 9 -5.67 -16.35 -19.39
C GLU A 9 -6.23 -14.92 -19.50
N GLN A 10 -7.52 -14.73 -19.22
CA GLN A 10 -8.14 -13.41 -19.17
C GLN A 10 -7.52 -12.52 -18.07
N ALA A 11 -7.26 -13.07 -16.89
CA ALA A 11 -6.59 -12.37 -15.79
C ALA A 11 -5.15 -11.96 -16.16
N ARG A 12 -4.39 -12.84 -16.82
CA ARG A 12 -3.04 -12.52 -17.31
C ARG A 12 -3.06 -11.38 -18.32
N ARG A 13 -3.97 -11.41 -19.29
CA ARG A 13 -4.12 -10.35 -20.29
C ARG A 13 -4.48 -9.00 -19.68
N LEU A 14 -5.36 -9.01 -18.67
CA LEU A 14 -5.70 -7.81 -17.92
C LEU A 14 -4.46 -7.25 -17.19
N LEU A 15 -3.70 -8.11 -16.52
CA LEU A 15 -2.49 -7.71 -15.80
C LEU A 15 -1.43 -7.12 -16.73
N GLU A 16 -1.22 -7.73 -17.90
CA GLU A 16 -0.29 -7.21 -18.91
C GLU A 16 -0.75 -5.86 -19.48
N ALA A 17 -2.06 -5.66 -19.70
CA ALA A 17 -2.59 -4.37 -20.11
C ALA A 17 -2.38 -3.28 -19.04
N VAL A 18 -2.56 -3.63 -17.76
CA VAL A 18 -2.29 -2.72 -16.63
C VAL A 18 -0.80 -2.39 -16.53
N LYS A 19 0.09 -3.37 -16.68
CA LYS A 19 1.55 -3.13 -16.71
C LYS A 19 1.97 -2.22 -17.86
N ALA A 20 1.38 -2.41 -19.04
CA ALA A 20 1.65 -1.57 -20.19
C ALA A 20 1.16 -0.13 -19.98
N ALA A 21 0.00 0.06 -19.34
CA ALA A 21 -0.50 1.38 -18.97
C ALA A 21 0.29 2.04 -17.83
N ALA A 22 0.92 1.25 -16.96
CA ALA A 22 1.78 1.73 -15.88
C ALA A 22 3.24 1.98 -16.32
N ALA A 23 3.61 1.53 -17.53
CA ALA A 23 4.93 1.83 -18.07
C ALA A 23 5.05 3.35 -18.23
N PRO A 24 6.08 3.98 -17.64
CA PRO A 24 6.24 5.42 -17.75
C PRO A 24 6.42 5.81 -19.21
N ASP A 25 5.61 6.76 -19.67
CA ASP A 25 5.83 7.44 -20.93
C ASP A 25 7.25 8.03 -20.88
N SER A 26 8.19 7.44 -21.62
CA SER A 26 9.58 7.93 -21.68
C SER A 26 9.70 9.25 -22.47
N SER A 27 8.58 9.93 -22.69
CA SER A 27 8.43 11.20 -23.40
C SER A 27 8.28 12.31 -22.37
N GLY A 28 9.39 12.67 -21.71
CA GLY A 28 9.37 13.69 -20.66
C GLY A 28 10.77 14.18 -20.33
N ASP A 29 11.49 14.65 -21.35
CA ASP A 29 12.63 15.55 -21.14
C ASP A 29 12.05 16.96 -20.87
N ASP A 30 11.64 17.22 -19.63
CA ASP A 30 11.39 18.57 -19.15
C ASP A 30 12.35 18.83 -17.99
N THR A 31 13.53 19.32 -18.35
CA THR A 31 14.56 19.80 -17.43
C THR A 31 14.13 21.16 -16.89
N GLY A 32 13.07 21.17 -16.10
CA GLY A 32 12.63 22.31 -15.31
C GLY A 32 12.59 21.92 -13.85
N GLU A 33 13.35 22.59 -12.99
CA GLU A 33 13.27 22.43 -11.53
C GLU A 33 11.81 22.62 -11.07
N HIS A 34 11.08 21.52 -10.93
CA HIS A 34 9.76 21.52 -10.31
C HIS A 34 9.96 21.70 -8.80
N PRO A 35 9.38 22.74 -8.18
CA PRO A 35 9.47 22.90 -6.73
C PRO A 35 8.97 21.63 -6.05
N ALA A 36 9.85 21.03 -5.24
CA ALA A 36 9.61 19.79 -4.52
C ALA A 36 8.40 19.95 -3.59
N GLY A 37 7.20 19.63 -4.09
CA GLY A 37 5.96 19.80 -3.35
C GLY A 37 4.71 19.95 -4.22
N GLU A 38 4.84 20.33 -5.49
CA GLU A 38 3.66 20.67 -6.31
C GLU A 38 3.47 19.83 -7.57
N CYS A 39 4.12 18.66 -7.66
CA CYS A 39 3.86 17.74 -8.77
C CYS A 39 2.51 17.01 -8.57
N LYS A 40 1.41 17.74 -8.78
CA LYS A 40 0.03 17.22 -8.71
C LYS A 40 -0.38 16.45 -9.97
N TRP A 41 0.44 16.46 -11.01
CA TRP A 41 0.12 15.90 -12.32
C TRP A 41 0.86 14.58 -12.61
N CYS A 42 1.96 14.29 -11.90
CA CYS A 42 2.67 13.03 -12.06
C CYS A 42 1.98 11.90 -11.26
N PRO A 43 1.54 10.79 -11.91
CA PRO A 43 0.87 9.68 -11.22
C PRO A 43 1.76 8.99 -10.17
N HIS A 44 3.09 9.01 -10.35
CA HIS A 44 4.02 8.49 -9.35
C HIS A 44 4.07 9.37 -8.09
N CYS A 45 4.06 10.69 -8.25
CA CYS A 45 4.03 11.62 -7.11
C CYS A 45 2.69 11.54 -6.37
N GLN A 46 1.57 11.35 -7.08
CA GLN A 46 0.27 11.09 -6.47
C GLN A 46 0.28 9.77 -5.68
N LEU A 47 0.82 8.70 -6.25
CA LEU A 47 0.94 7.41 -5.56
C LEU A 47 1.82 7.52 -4.32
N LEU A 48 2.97 8.20 -4.41
CA LEU A 48 3.85 8.46 -3.26
C LEU A 48 3.16 9.30 -2.19
N ALA A 49 2.31 10.27 -2.55
CA ALA A 49 1.54 11.06 -1.58
C ALA A 49 0.50 10.21 -0.85
N VAL A 50 -0.18 9.28 -1.56
CA VAL A 50 -1.10 8.31 -0.94
C VAL A 50 -0.33 7.36 -0.01
N LEU A 51 0.81 6.82 -0.45
CA LEU A 51 1.67 5.95 0.37
C LEU A 51 2.25 6.65 1.61
N ARG A 52 2.54 7.95 1.50
CA ARG A 52 3.02 8.77 2.61
C ARG A 52 1.91 9.10 3.62
N GLY A 53 0.66 8.77 3.30
CA GLY A 53 -0.48 9.02 4.19
C GLY A 53 -0.97 10.46 4.16
N ASP A 54 -0.62 11.26 3.13
CA ASP A 54 -1.11 12.64 2.99
C ASP A 54 -2.64 12.71 2.78
N ARG A 55 -3.30 11.55 2.59
CA ARG A 55 -4.75 11.36 2.43
C ARG A 55 -5.26 10.22 3.33
N PRO A 56 -5.44 10.45 4.64
CA PRO A 56 -5.84 9.41 5.59
C PRO A 56 -7.22 8.80 5.26
N GLU A 57 -8.10 9.54 4.58
CA GLU A 57 -9.41 9.06 4.14
C GLU A 57 -9.30 7.98 3.07
N VAL A 58 -8.26 8.06 2.22
CA VAL A 58 -8.03 7.09 1.13
C VAL A 58 -7.37 5.83 1.69
N THR A 59 -6.43 5.97 2.62
CA THR A 59 -5.75 4.82 3.23
C THR A 59 -6.69 3.95 4.05
N ALA A 60 -7.69 4.54 4.72
CA ALA A 60 -8.69 3.78 5.47
C ALA A 60 -9.57 2.91 4.56
N VAL A 61 -10.01 3.44 3.41
CA VAL A 61 -10.78 2.67 2.42
C VAL A 61 -9.90 1.63 1.72
N LEU A 62 -8.61 1.92 1.55
CA LEU A 62 -7.67 1.00 0.92
C LEU A 62 -7.49 -0.29 1.72
N ASP A 63 -7.54 -0.22 3.06
CA ASP A 63 -7.44 -1.39 3.93
C ASP A 63 -8.61 -2.36 3.72
N ASP A 64 -9.85 -1.85 3.71
CA ASP A 64 -11.05 -2.66 3.46
C ASP A 64 -11.04 -3.28 2.05
N VAL A 65 -10.57 -2.53 1.06
CA VAL A 65 -10.40 -3.03 -0.31
C VAL A 65 -9.33 -4.12 -0.37
N LEU A 66 -8.20 -3.95 0.32
CA LEU A 66 -7.14 -4.96 0.39
C LEU A 66 -7.62 -6.22 1.11
N ALA A 67 -8.34 -6.07 2.24
CA ALA A 67 -8.91 -7.17 2.99
C ALA A 67 -9.88 -7.98 2.11
N THR A 68 -10.80 -7.29 1.44
CA THR A 68 -11.76 -7.89 0.51
C THR A 68 -11.07 -8.58 -0.67
N ALA A 69 -10.08 -7.93 -1.29
CA ALA A 69 -9.30 -8.52 -2.38
C ALA A 69 -8.53 -9.76 -1.92
N SER A 70 -7.95 -9.72 -0.72
CA SER A 70 -7.22 -10.85 -0.14
C SER A 70 -8.16 -12.04 0.16
N ALA A 71 -9.38 -11.77 0.61
CA ALA A 71 -10.39 -12.80 0.84
C ALA A 71 -10.83 -13.44 -0.48
N ALA A 72 -11.06 -12.63 -1.52
CA ALA A 72 -11.39 -13.12 -2.85
C ALA A 72 -10.26 -13.98 -3.45
N LEU A 73 -9.00 -13.54 -3.34
CA LEU A 73 -7.84 -14.30 -3.80
C LEU A 73 -7.69 -15.63 -3.06
N ARG A 74 -7.88 -15.64 -1.73
CA ARG A 74 -7.86 -16.89 -0.95
C ARG A 74 -8.95 -17.85 -1.39
N SER A 75 -10.16 -17.35 -1.57
CA SER A 75 -11.29 -18.14 -2.10
C SER A 75 -10.99 -18.76 -3.46
N LEU A 76 -10.32 -18.03 -4.36
CA LEU A 76 -9.95 -18.53 -5.68
C LEU A 76 -8.81 -19.57 -5.60
N SER A 77 -7.86 -19.38 -4.70
CA SER A 77 -6.71 -20.29 -4.50
C SER A 77 -7.04 -21.56 -3.72
N GLY A 78 -8.26 -21.70 -3.19
CA GLY A 78 -8.65 -22.81 -2.32
C GLY A 78 -7.88 -22.82 -0.99
N GLN A 79 -7.26 -21.70 -0.62
CA GLN A 79 -6.57 -21.57 0.66
C GLN A 79 -7.60 -21.49 1.79
N PRO A 80 -7.42 -22.24 2.89
CA PRO A 80 -8.30 -22.11 4.05
C PRO A 80 -8.21 -20.69 4.62
N THR A 81 -9.37 -20.14 5.00
CA THR A 81 -9.43 -18.86 5.73
C THR A 81 -8.71 -19.04 7.06
N PRO A 82 -7.67 -18.24 7.37
CA PRO A 82 -7.08 -18.26 8.70
C PRO A 82 -8.15 -17.86 9.71
N GLU A 83 -8.28 -18.60 10.82
CA GLU A 83 -9.10 -18.14 11.93
C GLU A 83 -8.63 -16.76 12.38
N PRO A 84 -9.55 -15.87 12.79
CA PRO A 84 -9.17 -14.59 13.38
C PRO A 84 -8.16 -14.88 14.49
N ALA A 85 -6.93 -14.38 14.31
CA ALA A 85 -5.99 -14.37 15.41
C ALA A 85 -6.63 -13.46 16.46
N GLU A 86 -7.11 -14.06 17.55
CA GLU A 86 -7.41 -13.33 18.76
C GLU A 86 -6.13 -12.57 19.08
N HIS A 87 -6.15 -11.25 18.83
CA HIS A 87 -5.10 -10.36 19.27
C HIS A 87 -5.08 -10.51 20.79
N ALA A 88 -4.21 -11.38 21.28
CA ALA A 88 -3.79 -11.35 22.66
C ALA A 88 -3.26 -9.94 22.86
N ASP A 89 -4.06 -9.14 23.56
CA ASP A 89 -3.68 -7.87 24.15
C ASP A 89 -2.56 -8.22 25.14
N GLU A 90 -1.34 -8.38 24.61
CA GLU A 90 -0.16 -8.47 25.44
C GLU A 90 0.02 -7.07 26.01
N PRO A 91 -0.06 -6.89 27.34
CA PRO A 91 0.06 -5.58 27.94
C PRO A 91 1.43 -5.04 27.57
N SER A 92 1.45 -3.99 26.76
CA SER A 92 2.65 -3.24 26.40
C SER A 92 3.39 -2.91 27.70
N HIS A 93 4.51 -3.60 27.93
CA HIS A 93 5.42 -3.28 29.01
C HIS A 93 5.99 -1.90 28.71
N ARG A 94 5.32 -0.86 29.23
CA ARG A 94 5.81 0.52 29.15
C ARG A 94 7.15 0.54 29.87
N ASP A 95 8.24 0.55 29.10
CA ASP A 95 9.57 0.77 29.64
C ASP A 95 9.56 2.07 30.47
N PRO A 96 10.10 2.06 31.70
CA PRO A 96 10.16 3.26 32.52
C PRO A 96 10.99 4.33 31.79
N ALA A 97 10.43 5.54 31.68
CA ALA A 97 11.09 6.65 31.01
C ALA A 97 12.48 6.92 31.62
N PRO A 98 13.50 7.21 30.80
CA PRO A 98 14.86 7.43 31.30
C PRO A 98 14.90 8.64 32.22
N THR A 99 15.44 8.46 33.44
CA THR A 99 15.63 9.53 34.42
C THR A 99 16.88 10.32 34.07
N VAL A 100 16.70 11.55 33.58
CA VAL A 100 17.82 12.47 33.31
C VAL A 100 18.30 13.09 34.62
N GLN A 101 19.51 12.75 35.07
CA GLN A 101 20.16 13.48 36.16
C GLN A 101 20.80 14.76 35.62
N ARG A 102 20.37 15.91 36.13
CA ARG A 102 21.04 17.19 35.88
C ARG A 102 22.23 17.31 36.84
N ILE A 103 23.40 17.60 36.27
CA ILE A 103 24.61 17.94 37.01
C ILE A 103 24.84 19.43 36.80
N ASP A 104 24.87 20.20 37.88
CA ASP A 104 25.21 21.62 37.84
C ASP A 104 26.73 21.77 37.73
N ILE A 105 27.17 22.54 36.74
CA ILE A 105 28.59 22.91 36.57
C ILE A 105 28.73 24.37 37.03
N ALA A 106 29.53 24.57 38.08
CA ALA A 106 29.90 25.87 38.64
C ALA A 106 31.15 26.44 37.96
#